data_AF-A0A1V2VZJ6-F1
#
_entry.id   AF-A0A1V2VZJ6-F1
#
_cell.length_a   1.000
_cell.length_b   1.000
_cell.length_c   1.000
_cell.angle_alpha   90.00
_cell.angle_beta   90.00
_cell.angle_gamma   90.00
#
_symmetry.space_group_name_H-M   'P 1'
#
loop_
_entity.id
_entity.type
_entity.pdbx_description
1 polymer ?
#
loop_
_entity_poly.entity_id
_entity_poly.type
_entity_poly.pdbx_seq_one_letter_code
_entity_poly.pdbx_strand_id
1 'polypeptide(L)' 'MEATPIMNPSEPDLFPLDPGRKCVRVTGMNPRGFVEFELSIGGAPELCVELTLPPAAFDAFCREQHVTRLDVEANP' A
#
# COMPACT_ATOMS: atom_id res chain seq x y z
N MET A 1 40.14 -15.56 -22.69
CA MET A 1 38.71 -15.93 -22.81
C MET A 1 38.05 -15.44 -21.55
N GLU A 2 37.63 -14.19 -21.52
CA GLU A 2 36.82 -13.64 -20.44
C GLU A 2 35.60 -13.01 -21.08
N ALA A 3 34.46 -13.64 -20.80
CA ALA A 3 33.15 -13.05 -21.01
C ALA A 3 32.27 -13.61 -19.88
N THR A 4 32.54 -13.16 -18.66
CA THR A 4 31.50 -13.15 -17.63
C THR A 4 30.43 -12.16 -18.11
N PRO A 5 29.14 -12.53 -18.12
CA PRO A 5 28.10 -11.58 -18.47
C PRO A 5 28.09 -10.53 -17.37
N ILE A 6 28.45 -9.30 -17.73
CA ILE A 6 28.26 -8.14 -16.88
C ILE A 6 26.73 -8.00 -16.78
N MET A 7 26.15 -8.56 -15.72
CA MET A 7 24.83 -8.22 -15.28
C MET A 7 24.83 -6.70 -15.13
N ASN A 8 24.20 -6.02 -16.07
CA ASN A 8 23.94 -4.60 -16.02
C ASN A 8 23.03 -4.39 -14.80
N PRO A 9 23.43 -3.64 -13.76
CA PRO A 9 22.48 -3.18 -12.75
C PRO A 9 21.75 -1.92 -13.26
N SER A 10 21.19 -2.00 -14.47
CA SER A 10 19.95 -1.30 -14.81
C SER A 10 18.93 -2.43 -14.68
N GLU A 11 18.00 -2.53 -13.73
CA GLU A 11 17.07 -1.62 -13.07
C GLU A 11 16.51 -2.38 -11.81
N PRO A 12 15.70 -1.79 -10.90
CA PRO A 12 15.00 -0.53 -11.01
C PRO A 12 15.33 0.42 -9.86
N ASP A 13 14.88 1.66 -10.04
CA ASP A 13 14.29 2.50 -9.01
C ASP A 13 13.82 1.70 -7.77
N LEU A 14 14.77 1.35 -6.90
CA LEU A 14 14.53 0.84 -5.57
C LEU A 14 14.02 2.04 -4.80
N PHE A 15 12.76 2.43 -5.04
CA PHE A 15 12.01 3.12 -4.01
C PHE A 15 12.24 2.28 -2.76
N PRO A 16 12.96 2.80 -1.75
CA PRO A 16 13.23 2.02 -0.57
C PRO A 16 11.88 1.53 -0.07
N LEU A 17 11.76 0.20 0.06
CA LEU A 17 10.56 -0.44 0.57
C LEU A 17 10.51 -0.07 2.05
N ASP A 18 10.17 1.16 2.37
CA ASP A 18 10.20 1.67 3.73
C ASP A 18 9.04 1.01 4.49
N PRO A 19 9.28 0.04 5.38
CA PRO A 19 8.19 -0.64 6.07
C PRO A 19 7.38 0.31 6.97
N GLY A 20 7.95 1.49 7.28
CA GLY A 20 7.26 2.57 7.98
C GLY A 20 6.28 3.36 7.09
N ARG A 21 6.39 3.27 5.76
CA ARG A 21 5.51 3.93 4.82
C ARG A 21 4.33 3.02 4.49
N LYS A 22 3.24 3.23 5.21
CA LYS A 22 2.00 2.48 5.04
C LYS A 22 0.94 3.38 4.44
N CYS A 23 0.25 2.90 3.43
CA CYS A 23 -0.83 3.62 2.78
C CYS A 23 -2.10 2.77 2.84
N VAL A 24 -3.24 3.40 3.05
CA VAL A 24 -4.54 2.74 2.93
C VAL A 24 -5.34 3.35 1.80
N ARG A 25 -6.00 2.51 1.02
CA ARG A 25 -6.91 2.88 -0.05
C ARG A 25 -8.25 2.23 0.22
N VAL A 26 -9.29 3.04 0.38
CA VAL A 26 -10.65 2.50 0.60
C VAL A 26 -11.20 2.05 -0.75
N THR A 27 -11.58 0.77 -0.84
CA THR A 27 -12.18 0.19 -2.05
C THR A 27 -13.69 0.33 -2.04
N GLY A 28 -14.31 0.35 -0.86
CA GLY A 28 -15.75 0.50 -0.74
C GLY A 28 -16.27 0.24 0.67
N MET A 29 -17.57 0.02 0.75
CA MET A 29 -18.25 -0.34 1.98
C MET A 29 -19.19 -1.52 1.71
N ASN A 30 -19.01 -2.56 2.51
CA ASN A 30 -19.79 -3.79 2.41
C ASN A 30 -21.26 -3.55 2.80
N PRO A 31 -22.21 -4.40 2.34
CA PRO A 31 -23.64 -4.26 2.63
C PRO A 31 -23.99 -4.45 4.12
N ARG A 32 -23.05 -5.01 4.90
CA ARG A 32 -23.12 -5.09 6.36
C ARG A 32 -22.68 -3.79 7.09
N GLY A 33 -22.20 -2.79 6.35
CA GLY A 33 -21.72 -1.52 6.90
C GLY A 33 -20.26 -1.57 7.38
N PHE A 34 -19.43 -2.43 6.80
CA PHE A 34 -17.99 -2.49 7.08
C PHE A 34 -17.21 -1.79 5.97
N VAL A 35 -16.16 -1.06 6.31
CA VAL A 35 -15.26 -0.40 5.36
C VAL A 35 -14.29 -1.44 4.81
N GLU A 36 -14.24 -1.54 3.49
CA GLU A 36 -13.30 -2.37 2.75
C GLU A 36 -12.16 -1.49 2.24
N PHE A 37 -10.93 -1.90 2.52
CA PHE A 37 -9.75 -1.13 2.17
C PHE A 37 -8.54 -2.03 1.96
N GLU A 38 -7.62 -1.53 1.16
CA GLU A 38 -6.33 -2.14 0.85
C GLU A 38 -5.24 -1.39 1.61
N LEU A 39 -4.41 -2.12 2.35
CA LEU A 39 -3.23 -1.58 3.02
C LEU A 39 -1.98 -1.95 2.22
N SER A 40 -1.28 -0.96 1.68
CA SER A 40 0.02 -1.14 1.03
C SER A 40 1.17 -0.76 1.97
N ILE A 41 2.24 -1.55 1.97
CA ILE A 41 3.44 -1.32 2.79
C ILE A 41 4.64 -1.04 1.89
N GLY A 42 5.50 -0.10 2.27
CA GLY A 42 6.73 0.20 1.52
C GLY A 42 6.51 1.00 0.25
N GLY A 43 5.33 1.58 0.06
CA GLY A 43 4.97 2.27 -1.20
C GLY A 43 4.90 1.35 -2.42
N ALA A 44 5.05 0.03 -2.24
CA ALA A 44 4.91 -0.96 -3.29
C ALA A 44 3.43 -1.39 -3.41
N PRO A 45 2.77 -1.16 -4.56
CA PRO A 45 1.38 -1.55 -4.75
C PRO A 45 1.21 -3.09 -4.78
N GLU A 46 2.29 -3.82 -5.06
CA GLU A 46 2.33 -5.28 -5.14
C GLU A 46 2.18 -5.95 -3.75
N LEU A 47 2.51 -5.23 -2.68
CA LEU A 47 2.38 -5.67 -1.29
C LEU A 47 1.20 -4.98 -0.63
N CYS A 48 -0.01 -5.26 -1.13
CA CYS A 48 -1.26 -4.83 -0.54
C CYS A 48 -1.95 -5.96 0.24
N VAL A 49 -2.62 -5.59 1.33
CA VAL A 49 -3.46 -6.50 2.12
C VAL A 49 -4.88 -5.96 2.13
N GLU A 50 -5.83 -6.75 1.64
CA GLU A 50 -7.25 -6.45 1.68
C GLU A 50 -7.81 -6.70 3.08
N LEU A 51 -8.46 -5.70 3.64
CA LEU A 51 -9.00 -5.70 5.00
C LEU A 51 -10.44 -5.17 5.00
N THR A 52 -11.24 -5.71 5.90
CA THR A 52 -12.62 -5.26 6.13
C THR A 52 -12.82 -5.00 7.60
N LEU A 53 -13.04 -3.74 7.98
CA LEU A 53 -13.22 -3.34 9.38
C LEU A 53 -14.45 -2.45 9.55
N PRO A 54 -15.10 -2.48 10.72
CA PRO A 54 -16.14 -1.51 11.02
C PRO A 54 -15.52 -0.10 11.06
N PRO A 55 -16.29 0.96 10.72
CA PRO A 55 -15.75 2.31 10.55
C PRO A 55 -14.99 2.83 11.78
N ALA A 56 -15.47 2.51 12.99
CA ALA A 56 -14.77 2.88 14.22
C ALA A 56 -13.40 2.19 14.38
N ALA A 57 -13.29 0.92 13.97
CA ALA A 57 -12.03 0.19 14.02
C ALA A 57 -11.09 0.62 12.88
N PHE A 58 -11.62 1.02 11.73
CA PHE A 58 -10.83 1.60 10.64
C PHE A 58 -10.18 2.92 11.05
N ASP A 59 -10.88 3.79 11.77
CA ASP A 59 -10.30 5.04 12.31
C ASP A 59 -9.17 4.76 13.30
N ALA A 60 -9.41 3.87 14.27
CA ALA A 60 -8.39 3.43 15.21
C ALA A 60 -7.18 2.81 14.49
N PHE A 61 -7.42 1.93 13.51
CA PHE A 61 -6.37 1.33 12.70
C PHE A 61 -5.52 2.39 11.99
N CYS A 62 -6.15 3.40 11.39
CA CYS A 62 -5.41 4.46 10.69
C CYS A 62 -4.45 5.20 11.63
N ARG A 63 -4.89 5.45 12.87
CA ARG A 63 -4.11 6.14 13.90
C ARG A 63 -2.97 5.26 14.43
N GLU A 64 -3.26 4.02 14.79
CA GLU A 64 -2.28 3.09 15.36
C GLU A 64 -1.21 2.66 14.35
N GLN A 65 -1.59 2.50 13.08
CA GLN A 65 -0.66 2.08 12.02
C GLN A 65 0.04 3.25 11.34
N HIS A 66 -0.29 4.50 11.70
CA HIS A 66 0.28 5.72 11.11
C HIS A 66 0.20 5.71 9.58
N VAL A 67 -0.92 5.25 9.04
CA VAL A 67 -1.10 5.08 7.60
C VAL A 67 -1.47 6.41 6.93
N THR A 68 -1.01 6.60 5.70
CA THR A 68 -1.46 7.69 4.84
C THR A 68 -2.68 7.23 4.06
N ARG A 69 -3.80 7.95 4.16
CA ARG A 69 -4.96 7.70 3.30
C ARG A 69 -4.63 8.20 1.90
N LEU A 70 -4.62 7.28 0.95
CA LEU A 70 -4.66 7.62 -0.46
C LEU A 70 -6.13 7.85 -0.78
N ASP A 71 -6.58 9.09 -0.61
CA ASP A 71 -7.82 9.52 -1.22
C ASP A 71 -7.66 9.31 -2.72
N VAL A 72 -8.62 8.66 -3.37
CA VAL A 72 -8.59 8.59 -4.83
C VAL A 72 -8.82 10.01 -5.29
N GLU A 73 -7.74 10.75 -5.55
CA GLU A 73 -7.83 12.03 -6.23
C GLU A 73 -8.52 11.71 -7.55
N ALA A 74 -9.81 12.02 -7.61
CA ALA A 74 -10.64 11.90 -8.78
C ALA A 74 -10.08 12.89 -9.79
N ASN A 75 -9.07 12.45 -10.54
CA ASN A 75 -8.54 13.20 -11.66
C ASN A 75 -9.72 13.41 -12.64
N PRO A 76 -10.12 14.67 -12.90
CA PRO A 76 -11.34 15.01 -13.65
C PRO A 76 -11.28 14.65 -15.13
#